data_AF-A0A8R1DJD4-F1
#
_entry.id   AF-A0A8R1DJD4-F1
#
_cell.length_a   1.000
_cell.length_b   1.000
_cell.length_c   1.000
_cell.angle_alpha   90.00
_cell.angle_beta   90.00
_cell.angle_gamma   90.00
#
_symmetry.space_group_name_H-M   'P 1'
#
loop_
_entity.id
_entity.type
_entity.pdbx_description
1 polymer ?
#
loop_
_entity_poly.entity_id
_entity_poly.type
_entity_poly.pdbx_seq_one_letter_code
_entity_poly.pdbx_strand_id
1 'polypeptide(L)'
;MGRAGHLTLAEQSKLDVIRQVGSSLHEMPRLVKKSRSSIRRYLSDPVSYGQKHNEYGGRKWKASFRYERNVIRTASNSSPSLNEINTELGIDVFPFFVSFFRNRRRSHTFQQDDTAINSSNFTKNWFAAEGIKVLDWPACSPGLNPIENLWEMLVPRVY
;
A
#
# COMPACT_ATOMS: atom_id res chain seq x y z
N MET A 1 -3.62 -5.41 14.70
CA MET A 1 -4.33 -6.68 15.01
C MET A 1 -5.50 -6.84 14.05
N GLY A 2 -5.32 -7.61 12.99
CA GLY A 2 -6.35 -7.84 11.96
C GLY A 2 -7.46 -8.75 12.50
N ARG A 3 -8.69 -8.26 12.48
CA ARG A 3 -9.89 -9.04 12.87
C ARG A 3 -10.22 -10.05 11.76
N ALA A 4 -10.82 -11.18 12.15
CA ALA A 4 -11.25 -12.28 11.30
C ALA A 4 -11.90 -11.81 9.98
N GLY A 5 -11.61 -12.53 8.89
CA GLY A 5 -12.11 -12.23 7.54
C GLY A 5 -13.63 -12.12 7.44
N HIS A 6 -14.09 -11.40 6.42
CA HIS A 6 -15.51 -11.28 6.08
C HIS A 6 -16.15 -12.66 5.86
N LEU A 7 -17.47 -12.75 6.05
CA LEU A 7 -18.22 -13.97 5.73
C LEU A 7 -18.10 -14.26 4.23
N THR A 8 -17.74 -15.50 3.91
CA THR A 8 -17.72 -15.99 2.52
C THR A 8 -19.13 -16.14 1.98
N LEU A 9 -19.30 -16.19 0.66
CA LEU A 9 -20.60 -16.36 0.02
C LEU A 9 -21.32 -17.63 0.51
N ALA A 10 -20.59 -18.72 0.74
CA ALA A 10 -21.14 -19.97 1.27
C ALA A 10 -21.59 -19.87 2.74
N GLU A 11 -20.97 -18.99 3.52
CA GLU A 11 -21.38 -18.73 4.91
C GLU A 11 -22.60 -17.79 4.95
N GLN A 12 -22.65 -16.82 4.04
CA GLN A 12 -23.80 -15.93 3.85
C GLN A 12 -25.05 -16.72 3.43
N SER A 13 -24.93 -17.60 2.43
CA SER A 13 -26.06 -18.42 1.97
C SER A 13 -26.59 -19.37 3.06
N LYS A 14 -25.71 -19.95 3.88
CA LYS A 14 -26.11 -20.73 5.06
C LYS A 14 -26.89 -19.88 6.06
N LEU A 15 -26.47 -18.65 6.32
CA LEU A 15 -27.18 -17.75 7.23
C LEU A 15 -28.57 -17.37 6.71
N ASP A 16 -28.72 -17.19 5.41
CA ASP A 16 -30.02 -16.88 4.79
C ASP A 16 -31.00 -18.04 4.95
N VAL A 17 -30.54 -19.27 4.70
CA VAL A 17 -31.35 -20.48 4.90
C VAL A 17 -31.72 -20.63 6.38
N ILE A 18 -30.76 -20.47 7.30
CA ILE A 18 -31.02 -20.60 8.75
C ILE A 18 -32.01 -19.52 9.24
N ARG A 19 -31.99 -18.32 8.65
CA ARG A 19 -32.97 -17.27 8.94
C ARG A 19 -34.37 -17.61 8.45
N GLN A 20 -34.48 -18.18 7.25
CA GLN A 20 -35.77 -18.62 6.70
C GLN A 20 -36.42 -19.72 7.55
N VAL A 21 -35.60 -20.60 8.13
CA VAL A 21 -36.05 -21.68 9.04
C VAL A 21 -36.40 -21.15 10.45
N GLY A 22 -36.29 -19.84 10.69
CA GLY A 22 -36.72 -19.21 11.95
C GLY A 22 -35.80 -19.49 13.15
N SER A 23 -34.55 -19.90 12.90
CA SER A 23 -33.60 -20.21 13.97
C SER A 23 -33.09 -18.96 14.70
N SER A 24 -32.79 -19.11 15.99
CA SER A 24 -32.34 -18.00 16.84
C SER A 24 -30.92 -17.52 16.47
N LEU A 25 -30.68 -16.20 16.63
CA LEU A 25 -29.34 -15.60 16.56
C LEU A 25 -28.34 -16.21 17.55
N HIS A 26 -28.80 -16.91 18.59
CA HIS A 26 -27.95 -17.68 19.51
C HIS A 26 -27.44 -18.99 18.92
N GLU A 27 -28.20 -19.60 18.00
CA GLU A 27 -27.89 -20.89 17.37
C GLU A 27 -26.97 -20.72 16.15
N MET A 28 -27.20 -19.67 15.35
CA MET A 28 -26.46 -19.39 14.12
C MET A 28 -24.92 -19.42 14.24
N PRO A 29 -24.29 -18.86 15.31
CA PRO A 29 -22.84 -18.94 15.49
C PRO A 29 -22.30 -20.36 15.60
N ARG A 30 -23.09 -21.29 16.17
CA ARG A 30 -22.71 -22.70 16.33
C ARG A 30 -22.66 -23.44 14.99
N LEU A 31 -23.61 -23.12 14.10
CA LEU A 31 -23.75 -23.75 12.79
C LEU A 31 -22.73 -23.22 11.78
N VAL A 32 -22.47 -21.92 11.77
CA VAL A 32 -21.59 -21.26 10.78
C VAL A 32 -20.16 -21.10 11.30
N LYS A 33 -19.89 -21.41 12.59
CA LYS A 33 -18.59 -21.26 13.26
C LYS A 33 -18.00 -19.86 13.12
N LYS A 34 -18.84 -18.83 13.23
CA LYS A 34 -18.46 -17.41 13.11
C LYS A 34 -18.91 -16.62 14.31
N SER A 35 -18.23 -15.49 14.52
CA SER A 35 -18.59 -14.59 15.62
C SER A 35 -20.02 -14.08 15.45
N ARG A 36 -20.75 -14.01 16.56
CA ARG A 36 -22.10 -13.43 16.60
C ARG A 36 -22.14 -12.01 16.05
N SER A 37 -21.07 -11.23 16.26
CA SER A 37 -20.93 -9.86 15.75
C SER A 37 -20.81 -9.80 14.22
N SER A 38 -20.07 -10.75 13.61
CA SER A 38 -19.97 -10.86 12.15
C SER A 38 -21.31 -11.23 11.52
N ILE A 39 -22.03 -12.18 12.14
CA ILE A 39 -23.37 -12.62 11.72
C ILE A 39 -24.37 -11.46 11.83
N ARG A 40 -24.38 -10.76 12.97
CA ARG A 40 -25.28 -9.61 13.20
C ARG A 40 -25.05 -8.50 12.18
N ARG A 41 -23.79 -8.21 11.83
CA ARG A 41 -23.43 -7.19 10.83
C ARG A 41 -23.93 -7.57 9.42
N TYR A 42 -23.89 -8.86 9.08
CA TYR A 42 -24.45 -9.34 7.81
C TYR A 42 -25.98 -9.26 7.81
N LEU A 43 -26.62 -9.75 8.87
CA LEU A 43 -28.09 -9.78 8.94
C LEU A 43 -28.72 -8.39 9.04
N SER A 44 -28.00 -7.38 9.53
CA SER A 44 -28.47 -5.99 9.57
C SER A 44 -28.52 -5.34 8.18
N ASP A 45 -27.60 -5.70 7.29
CA ASP A 45 -27.57 -5.19 5.92
C ASP A 45 -26.85 -6.19 5.00
N PRO A 46 -27.56 -7.20 4.49
CA PRO A 46 -26.97 -8.26 3.69
C PRO A 46 -26.58 -7.78 2.28
N VAL A 47 -27.24 -6.74 1.77
CA VAL A 47 -27.01 -6.22 0.41
C VAL A 47 -25.70 -5.43 0.33
N SER A 48 -25.40 -4.64 1.36
CA SER A 48 -24.15 -3.87 1.43
C SER A 48 -23.00 -4.60 2.13
N TYR A 49 -23.22 -5.81 2.66
CA TYR A 49 -22.23 -6.51 3.46
C TYR A 49 -20.95 -6.81 2.68
N GLY A 50 -19.82 -6.30 3.17
CA GLY A 50 -18.52 -6.52 2.56
C GLY A 50 -18.25 -5.65 1.33
N GLN A 51 -19.20 -4.80 0.92
CA GLN A 51 -18.92 -3.74 -0.04
C GLN A 51 -17.91 -2.76 0.59
N LYS A 52 -16.83 -2.47 -0.14
CA LYS A 52 -15.89 -1.43 0.27
C LYS A 52 -16.56 -0.08 0.04
N HIS A 53 -16.84 0.66 1.11
CA HIS A 53 -17.13 2.08 0.98
C HIS A 53 -15.87 2.79 0.48
N ASN A 54 -15.90 3.27 -0.76
CA ASN A 54 -14.83 4.07 -1.36
C ASN A 54 -14.72 5.48 -0.76
N GLU A 55 -15.52 5.79 0.26
CA GLU A 55 -15.68 7.15 0.80
C GLU A 55 -14.58 7.60 1.77
N TYR A 56 -13.70 6.70 2.21
CA TYR A 56 -12.51 7.08 2.95
C TYR A 56 -11.27 6.68 2.16
N GLY A 57 -10.85 7.61 1.30
CA GLY A 57 -9.51 7.58 0.72
C GLY A 57 -8.52 7.26 1.82
N GLY A 58 -7.63 6.29 1.55
CA GLY A 58 -6.69 5.75 2.53
C GLY A 58 -5.78 6.82 3.14
N ARG A 59 -4.76 6.38 3.87
CA ARG A 59 -3.78 7.29 4.48
C ARG A 59 -3.41 8.42 3.51
N LYS A 60 -3.76 9.65 3.88
CA LYS A 60 -3.50 10.82 3.03
C LYS A 60 -2.00 10.87 2.75
N TRP A 61 -1.65 11.03 1.48
CA TRP A 61 -0.27 11.20 1.04
C TRP A 61 0.34 12.38 1.80
N LYS A 62 1.53 12.19 2.38
CA LYS A 62 2.23 13.25 3.13
C LYS A 62 2.59 14.45 2.22
N ALA A 63 2.65 14.22 0.91
CA ALA A 63 2.90 15.22 -0.12
C ALA A 63 1.73 15.28 -1.10
N SER A 64 1.35 16.49 -1.55
CA SER A 64 0.38 16.64 -2.63
C SER A 64 1.02 16.36 -3.99
N PHE A 65 0.25 15.96 -5.01
CA PHE A 65 0.79 15.84 -6.38
C PHE A 65 1.48 17.12 -6.88
N ARG A 66 1.01 18.29 -6.41
CA ARG A 66 1.59 19.59 -6.75
C ARG A 66 2.96 19.80 -6.07
N TYR A 67 3.12 19.29 -4.86
CA TYR A 67 4.37 19.29 -4.11
C TYR A 67 5.44 18.50 -4.85
N GLU A 68 5.16 17.25 -5.22
CA GLU A 68 6.12 16.39 -5.91
C GLU A 68 6.54 17.00 -7.24
N ARG A 69 5.56 17.52 -8.00
CA ARG A 69 5.83 18.17 -9.29
C ARG A 69 6.72 19.40 -9.16
N ASN A 70 6.56 20.21 -8.11
CA ASN A 70 7.37 21.40 -7.88
C ASN A 70 8.81 21.04 -7.50
N VAL A 71 9.01 20.09 -6.58
CA VAL A 71 10.35 19.58 -6.23
C VAL A 71 11.07 19.05 -7.46
N ILE A 72 10.38 18.22 -8.26
CA ILE A 72 10.92 17.67 -9.51
C ILE A 72 11.31 18.78 -10.48
N ARG A 73 10.42 19.76 -10.70
CA ARG A 73 10.65 20.87 -11.64
C ARG A 73 11.87 21.69 -11.24
N THR A 74 11.96 22.09 -9.98
CA THR A 74 13.05 22.94 -9.48
C THR A 74 14.38 22.16 -9.50
N ALA A 75 14.42 20.93 -8.98
CA ALA A 75 15.63 20.12 -8.97
C ALA A 75 16.14 19.68 -10.36
N SER A 76 15.25 19.62 -11.38
CA SER A 76 15.62 19.19 -12.74
C SER A 76 16.07 20.33 -13.65
N ASN A 77 15.60 21.57 -13.41
CA ASN A 77 15.82 22.70 -14.32
C ASN A 77 16.95 23.62 -13.87
N SER A 78 17.16 23.76 -12.57
CA SER A 78 18.32 24.45 -12.00
C SER A 78 19.24 23.42 -11.34
N SER A 79 20.47 23.82 -11.00
CA SER A 79 21.39 23.03 -10.19
C SER A 79 21.42 23.48 -8.71
N PRO A 80 20.27 23.79 -8.07
CA PRO A 80 20.23 24.48 -6.79
C PRO A 80 20.74 23.56 -5.68
N SER A 81 21.21 24.18 -4.61
CA SER A 81 21.51 23.46 -3.37
C SER A 81 20.22 22.98 -2.70
N LEU A 82 20.33 21.99 -1.79
CA LEU A 82 19.20 21.54 -0.98
C LEU A 82 18.55 22.70 -0.22
N ASN A 83 19.39 23.60 0.32
CA ASN A 83 18.94 24.77 1.07
C ASN A 83 18.16 25.72 0.16
N GLU A 84 18.61 25.96 -1.07
CA GLU A 84 17.85 26.77 -2.04
C GLU A 84 16.49 26.15 -2.37
N ILE A 85 16.41 24.83 -2.58
CA ILE A 85 15.12 24.15 -2.81
C ILE A 85 14.22 24.28 -1.58
N ASN A 86 14.79 24.08 -0.39
CA ASN A 86 14.05 24.17 0.86
C ASN A 86 13.55 25.60 1.12
N THR A 87 14.35 26.61 0.79
CA THR A 87 13.96 28.03 0.89
C THR A 87 12.94 28.42 -0.17
N GLU A 88 13.08 27.99 -1.43
CA GLU A 88 12.15 28.29 -2.53
C GLU A 88 10.78 27.66 -2.29
N LEU A 89 10.76 26.42 -1.76
CA LEU A 89 9.53 25.68 -1.52
C LEU A 89 8.98 25.85 -0.09
N GLY A 90 9.76 26.44 0.83
CA GLY A 90 9.40 26.62 2.23
C GLY A 90 9.27 25.29 3.00
N ILE A 91 10.05 24.28 2.63
CA ILE A 91 9.88 22.89 3.11
C ILE A 91 11.25 22.27 3.41
N ASP A 92 11.31 21.30 4.32
CA ASP A 92 12.49 20.46 4.52
C ASP A 92 12.41 19.16 3.68
N VAL A 93 13.08 19.17 2.52
CA VAL A 93 13.12 18.02 1.60
C VAL A 93 14.35 17.16 1.90
N PHE A 94 14.18 15.82 1.92
CA PHE A 94 15.30 14.93 2.18
C PHE A 94 16.33 14.95 1.01
N PRO A 95 17.65 15.03 1.28
CA PRO A 95 18.70 15.17 0.25
C PRO A 95 18.70 14.09 -0.83
N PHE A 96 18.27 12.88 -0.47
CA PHE A 96 18.14 11.77 -1.40
C PHE A 96 17.19 12.08 -2.56
N PHE A 97 16.02 12.68 -2.28
CA PHE A 97 15.03 12.97 -3.32
C PHE A 97 15.55 14.00 -4.32
N VAL A 98 16.22 15.04 -3.84
CA VAL A 98 16.81 16.07 -4.70
C VAL A 98 17.87 15.44 -5.62
N SER A 99 18.76 14.62 -5.06
CA SER A 99 19.83 13.96 -5.82
C SER A 99 19.27 12.98 -6.86
N PHE A 100 18.22 12.25 -6.51
CA PHE A 100 17.50 11.35 -7.41
C PHE A 100 16.88 12.12 -8.59
N PHE A 101 16.14 13.20 -8.33
CA PHE A 101 15.47 13.97 -9.38
C PHE A 101 16.44 14.82 -10.23
N ARG A 102 17.55 15.30 -9.66
CA ARG A 102 18.60 16.01 -10.41
C ARG A 102 19.27 15.10 -11.46
N ASN A 103 19.32 13.80 -11.19
CA ASN A 103 19.89 12.80 -12.10
C ASN A 103 18.89 12.26 -13.14
N ARG A 104 17.66 12.76 -13.24
CA ARG A 104 16.59 12.27 -14.17
C ARG A 104 17.03 12.08 -15.62
N ARG A 105 18.07 12.77 -16.08
CA ARG A 105 18.62 12.65 -17.45
C ARG A 105 19.51 11.43 -17.67
N ARG A 106 19.84 10.67 -16.63
CA ARG A 106 20.56 9.39 -16.74
C ARG A 106 19.57 8.23 -16.78
N SER A 107 19.95 7.13 -17.45
CA SER A 107 19.20 5.88 -17.38
C SER A 107 19.23 5.35 -15.95
N HIS A 108 18.06 5.22 -15.32
CA HIS A 108 17.93 4.60 -14.00
C HIS A 108 17.60 3.12 -14.17
N THR A 109 18.13 2.29 -13.28
CA THR A 109 17.74 0.89 -13.16
C THR A 109 16.97 0.74 -11.86
N PHE A 110 15.76 0.19 -11.92
CA PHE A 110 14.88 -0.02 -10.77
C PHE A 110 15.33 -1.25 -10.00
N GLN A 111 15.60 -1.12 -8.71
CA GLN A 111 15.88 -2.28 -7.85
C GLN A 111 14.59 -2.68 -7.10
N GLN A 112 14.07 -3.86 -7.42
CA GLN A 112 12.94 -4.48 -6.72
C GLN A 112 13.45 -5.25 -5.50
N ASP A 113 12.66 -5.43 -4.45
CA ASP A 113 13.06 -6.20 -3.27
C ASP A 113 13.03 -7.74 -3.50
N ASP A 114 12.47 -8.17 -4.63
CA ASP A 114 12.28 -9.56 -5.09
C ASP A 114 11.77 -10.53 -4.02
N THR A 115 11.13 -10.00 -2.97
CA THR A 115 10.53 -10.81 -1.92
C THR A 115 9.39 -11.64 -2.51
N ALA A 116 9.17 -12.84 -1.99
CA ALA A 116 8.16 -13.77 -2.52
C ALA A 116 6.73 -13.17 -2.53
N ILE A 117 6.47 -12.17 -1.68
CA ILE A 117 5.19 -11.47 -1.58
C ILE A 117 5.05 -10.38 -2.67
N ASN A 118 6.16 -9.79 -3.12
CA ASN A 118 6.17 -8.64 -4.03
C ASN A 118 6.60 -9.00 -5.47
N SER A 119 7.11 -10.22 -5.69
CA SER A 119 7.57 -10.72 -6.99
C SER A 119 6.50 -11.51 -7.75
N SER A 120 5.33 -10.90 -7.99
CA SER A 120 4.30 -11.52 -8.83
C SER A 120 4.67 -11.46 -10.32
N ASN A 121 4.29 -12.49 -11.10
CA ASN A 121 4.44 -12.47 -12.56
C ASN A 121 3.71 -11.28 -13.20
N PHE A 122 2.59 -10.85 -12.61
CA PHE A 122 1.87 -9.67 -13.05
C PHE A 122 2.75 -8.41 -12.95
N THR A 123 3.41 -8.21 -11.81
CA THR A 123 4.30 -7.06 -11.58
C THR A 123 5.49 -7.07 -12.55
N LYS A 124 6.10 -8.25 -12.76
CA LYS A 124 7.22 -8.41 -13.71
C LYS A 124 6.82 -8.08 -15.14
N ASN A 125 5.66 -8.57 -15.57
CA ASN A 125 5.12 -8.28 -16.91
C ASN A 125 4.79 -6.79 -17.09
N TRP A 126 4.28 -6.14 -16.04
CA TRP A 126 4.03 -4.70 -16.07
C TRP A 126 5.32 -3.88 -16.21
N PHE A 127 6.38 -4.21 -15.47
CA PHE A 127 7.68 -3.54 -15.64
C PHE A 127 8.22 -3.65 -17.07
N ALA A 128 8.11 -4.84 -17.67
CA ALA A 128 8.51 -5.06 -19.06
C ALA A 128 7.66 -4.24 -20.05
N ALA A 129 6.35 -4.16 -19.83
CA ALA A 129 5.43 -3.37 -20.67
C ALA A 129 5.71 -1.86 -20.60
N GLU A 130 6.08 -1.35 -19.44
CA GLU A 130 6.46 0.06 -19.23
C GLU A 130 7.90 0.37 -19.63
N GLY A 131 8.67 -0.63 -20.08
CA GLY A 131 10.08 -0.46 -20.45
C GLY A 131 10.97 -0.10 -19.26
N ILE A 132 10.55 -0.44 -18.03
CA ILE A 132 11.32 -0.17 -16.81
C ILE A 132 12.42 -1.22 -16.70
N LYS A 133 13.68 -0.77 -16.78
CA LYS A 133 14.84 -1.64 -16.58
C LYS A 133 14.93 -2.03 -15.10
N VAL A 134 14.64 -3.28 -14.77
CA VAL A 134 14.81 -3.84 -13.43
C VAL A 134 16.24 -4.36 -13.27
N LEU A 135 16.84 -4.13 -12.10
CA LEU A 135 18.16 -4.63 -11.74
C LEU A 135 18.06 -6.14 -11.52
N ASP A 136 18.85 -6.91 -12.28
CA ASP A 136 18.97 -8.35 -12.06
C ASP A 136 19.81 -8.58 -10.80
N TRP A 137 19.16 -8.91 -9.67
CA TRP A 137 19.80 -9.11 -8.38
C TRP A 137 19.11 -10.22 -7.57
N PRO A 138 19.82 -10.87 -6.62
CA PRO A 138 19.28 -11.98 -5.87
C PRO A 138 18.22 -11.55 -4.83
N ALA A 139 17.05 -12.18 -4.94
CA ALA A 139 15.95 -12.08 -3.99
C ALA A 139 16.39 -12.37 -2.55
N CYS A 140 15.87 -11.59 -1.59
CA CYS A 140 16.05 -11.84 -0.15
C CYS A 140 17.52 -11.91 0.29
N SER A 141 18.41 -11.07 -0.27
CA SER A 141 19.79 -10.99 0.20
C SER A 141 19.88 -10.21 1.52
N PRO A 142 20.06 -10.89 2.67
CA PRO A 142 20.03 -10.22 3.97
C PRO A 142 21.21 -9.24 4.07
N GLY A 143 20.94 -7.96 4.33
CA GLY A 143 21.96 -6.92 4.45
C GLY A 143 22.39 -6.25 3.13
N LEU A 144 21.91 -6.73 1.97
CA LEU A 144 22.17 -6.10 0.66
C LEU A 144 20.94 -5.40 0.08
N ASN A 145 19.83 -5.39 0.81
CA ASN A 145 18.63 -4.66 0.42
C ASN A 145 18.80 -3.18 0.80
N PRO A 146 19.02 -2.26 -0.16
CA PRO A 146 19.21 -0.84 0.16
C PRO A 146 17.97 -0.21 0.78
N ILE A 147 16.78 -0.82 0.60
CA ILE A 147 15.55 -0.38 1.27
C ILE A 147 15.65 -0.62 2.78
N GLU A 148 16.17 -1.75 3.24
CA GLU A 148 16.35 -2.04 4.67
C GLU A 148 17.33 -1.05 5.31
N ASN A 149 18.48 -0.80 4.67
CA ASN A 149 19.45 0.19 5.13
C ASN A 149 18.83 1.61 5.18
N LEU A 150 18.01 1.96 4.19
CA LEU A 150 17.29 3.24 4.18
C LEU A 150 16.27 3.31 5.33
N TRP A 151 15.53 2.23 5.60
CA TRP A 151 14.61 2.16 6.74
C TRP A 151 15.35 2.32 8.06
N GLU A 152 16.49 1.66 8.27
CA GLU A 152 17.31 1.79 9.48
C GLU A 152 17.77 3.25 9.70
N MET A 153 18.13 3.97 8.64
CA MET A 153 18.49 5.40 8.74
C MET A 153 17.29 6.32 9.03
N LEU A 154 16.09 5.92 8.61
CA LEU A 154 14.86 6.72 8.72
C LEU A 154 14.11 6.48 10.03
N VAL A 155 14.13 5.26 10.59
CA VAL A 155 13.39 4.90 11.81
C VAL A 155 13.69 5.86 12.97
N PRO A 156 14.95 6.18 13.31
CA PRO A 156 15.29 7.11 14.40
C PRO A 156 14.89 8.57 14.17
N ARG A 157 14.49 8.93 12.94
CA ARG A 157 14.08 10.30 12.57
C ARG A 157 12.56 10.45 12.49
N VAL A 158 11.83 9.34 12.44
CA VAL A 158 10.37 9.32 12.32
C VAL A 158 9.71 8.95 13.66
N TYR A 159 10.41 8.17 14.50
CA TYR A 159 10.03 7.78 15.85
C TYR A 159 10.94 8.46 16.87
#